data_AF-A0A7W3QLT0-F1
#
_entry.id   AF-A0A7W3QLT0-F1
#
_cell.length_a   1.000
_cell.length_b   1.000
_cell.length_c   1.000
_cell.angle_alpha   90.00
_cell.angle_beta   90.00
_cell.angle_gamma   90.00
#
_symmetry.space_group_name_H-M   'P 1'
#
loop_
_entity.id
_entity.type
_entity.pdbx_description
1 polymer ?
#
loop_
_entity_poly.entity_id
_entity_poly.type
_entity_poly.pdbx_seq_one_letter_code
_entity_poly.pdbx_strand_id
1 'polypeptide(L)'
;MSDPLLDEVRWDGATLRLRGTLPGPATDVALVLRERDGDRVHELPAEVRDAGFAASVAAGALPRGLWDVSLRAGPATAPLAYHPGLDSMPRRRFLPDSTMVIAYFAPRGGGLALDVGGAPHPAGSTTADALAWNADDEELVVRGHLAVPAAETPVSATLVLHERGGATYEVIAMLEAGPDRLGYTAAVPLTRAFVDDPLPRGTWAAHLVLGFAGMHRDLLVFAPADPVELHVRRRLVPVRVTTARAPEPLTISVGR
;
A
#
# COMPACT_ATOMS: atom_id res chain seq x y z
N MET A 1 30.90 -12.76 -1.61
CA MET A 1 30.92 -11.37 -2.11
C MET A 1 29.98 -10.59 -1.21
N SER A 2 30.37 -9.38 -0.78
CA SER A 2 29.49 -8.52 0.03
C SER A 2 28.40 -7.92 -0.84
N ASP A 3 27.18 -7.80 -0.34
CA ASP A 3 26.11 -7.13 -1.08
C ASP A 3 26.36 -5.61 -1.18
N PRO A 4 25.91 -4.94 -2.26
CA PRO A 4 26.03 -3.50 -2.38
C PRO A 4 25.14 -2.80 -1.35
N LEU A 5 25.70 -1.80 -0.65
CA LEU A 5 25.01 -1.05 0.39
C LEU A 5 24.98 0.44 0.05
N LEU A 6 23.83 1.08 0.22
CA LEU A 6 23.66 2.52 0.07
C LEU A 6 24.16 3.25 1.32
N ASP A 7 24.97 4.28 1.13
CA ASP A 7 25.40 5.21 2.17
C ASP A 7 24.82 6.62 1.99
N GLU A 8 24.16 6.87 0.85
CA GLU A 8 23.44 8.10 0.57
C GLU A 8 22.18 7.82 -0.26
N VAL A 9 21.05 8.37 0.20
CA VAL A 9 19.81 8.47 -0.57
C VAL A 9 19.27 9.87 -0.34
N ARG A 10 19.29 10.75 -1.35
CA ARG A 10 18.80 12.13 -1.15
C ARG A 10 18.14 12.70 -2.38
N TRP A 11 17.18 13.58 -2.13
CA TRP A 11 16.57 14.38 -3.19
C TRP A 11 17.47 15.57 -3.54
N ASP A 12 17.65 15.80 -4.84
CA ASP A 12 18.28 16.97 -5.44
C ASP A 12 17.31 17.51 -6.50
N GLY A 13 16.45 18.45 -6.10
CA GLY A 13 15.33 18.89 -6.92
C GLY A 13 14.33 17.75 -7.17
N ALA A 14 14.19 17.32 -8.42
CA ALA A 14 13.33 16.22 -8.86
C ALA A 14 14.11 14.89 -9.07
N THR A 15 15.41 14.90 -8.78
CA THR A 15 16.31 13.77 -9.01
C THR A 15 16.66 13.13 -7.68
N LEU A 16 16.53 11.81 -7.59
CA LEU A 16 17.02 11.03 -6.45
C LEU A 16 18.49 10.69 -6.70
N ARG A 17 19.38 11.19 -5.83
CA ARG A 17 20.81 10.85 -5.83
C ARG A 17 21.03 9.65 -4.91
N LEU A 18 21.74 8.66 -5.44
CA LEU A 18 22.12 7.43 -4.74
C LEU A 18 23.64 7.31 -4.73
N ARG A 19 24.21 6.89 -3.60
CA ARG A 19 25.62 6.54 -3.47
C ARG A 19 25.75 5.32 -2.56
N GLY A 20 26.75 4.48 -2.84
CA GLY A 20 26.95 3.27 -2.06
C GLY A 20 28.22 2.51 -2.41
N THR A 21 28.37 1.34 -1.80
CA THR A 21 29.49 0.43 -2.00
C THR A 21 29.24 -0.51 -3.16
N LEU A 22 30.33 -0.98 -3.78
CA LEU A 22 30.29 -2.06 -4.75
C LEU A 22 30.64 -3.40 -4.09
N PRO A 23 30.11 -4.52 -4.59
CA PRO A 23 30.43 -5.86 -4.10
C PRO A 23 31.88 -6.29 -4.44
N GLY A 24 32.55 -5.55 -5.32
CA GLY A 24 33.90 -5.78 -5.82
C GLY A 24 34.25 -4.78 -6.93
N PRO A 25 35.46 -4.85 -7.50
CA PRO A 25 35.86 -3.99 -8.61
C PRO A 25 34.97 -4.25 -9.84
N ALA A 26 34.34 -3.19 -10.34
CA ALA A 26 33.50 -3.22 -11.53
C ALA A 26 33.77 -1.97 -12.39
N THR A 27 33.74 -2.13 -13.71
CA THR A 27 33.90 -1.03 -14.67
C THR A 27 32.61 -0.69 -15.43
N ASP A 28 31.64 -1.62 -15.42
CA ASP A 28 30.29 -1.43 -15.94
C ASP A 28 29.29 -1.58 -14.80
N VAL A 29 28.66 -0.47 -14.43
CA VAL A 29 27.69 -0.41 -13.34
C VAL A 29 26.46 0.36 -13.81
N ALA A 30 25.28 -0.18 -13.51
CA ALA A 30 24.00 0.44 -13.82
C ALA A 30 23.02 0.25 -12.66
N LEU A 31 22.12 1.22 -12.47
CA LEU A 31 20.91 1.00 -11.70
C LEU A 31 19.87 0.32 -12.58
N VAL A 32 19.27 -0.73 -12.07
CA VAL A 32 18.17 -1.43 -12.71
C VAL A 32 16.91 -1.19 -11.88
N LEU A 33 15.95 -0.47 -12.47
CA LEU A 33 14.63 -0.21 -11.91
C LEU A 33 13.64 -1.15 -12.58
N ARG A 34 13.05 -2.05 -11.81
CA ARG A 34 12.05 -3.00 -12.29
C ARG A 34 10.71 -2.68 -11.68
N GLU A 35 9.68 -2.56 -12.51
CA GLU A 35 8.32 -2.44 -12.01
C GLU A 35 7.92 -3.73 -11.28
N ARG A 36 7.33 -3.61 -10.09
CA ARG A 36 7.00 -4.77 -9.27
C ARG A 36 5.82 -5.57 -9.82
N ASP A 37 4.81 -4.87 -10.32
CA ASP A 37 3.54 -5.44 -10.77
C ASP A 37 3.42 -5.46 -12.31
N GLY A 38 4.54 -5.31 -13.01
CA GLY A 38 4.59 -5.25 -14.47
C GLY A 38 5.94 -5.66 -15.04
N ASP A 39 6.05 -5.60 -16.36
CA ASP A 39 7.24 -6.08 -17.08
C ASP A 39 8.25 -4.96 -17.41
N ARG A 40 7.99 -3.73 -16.96
CA ARG A 40 8.82 -2.57 -17.29
C ARG A 40 10.15 -2.61 -16.55
N VAL A 41 11.23 -2.39 -17.29
CA VAL A 41 12.59 -2.29 -16.76
C VAL A 41 13.27 -1.06 -17.34
N HIS A 42 13.89 -0.26 -16.47
CA HIS A 42 14.75 0.86 -16.86
C HIS A 42 16.16 0.62 -16.33
N GLU A 43 17.14 0.68 -17.24
CA GLU A 43 18.55 0.74 -16.86
C GLU A 43 19.02 2.19 -16.91
N LEU A 44 19.59 2.67 -15.81
CA LEU A 44 20.16 4.01 -15.70
C LEU A 44 21.66 3.89 -15.45
N PRO A 45 22.49 4.75 -16.06
CA PRO A 45 23.93 4.71 -15.85
C PRO A 45 24.28 5.01 -14.38
N ALA A 46 25.27 4.29 -13.86
CA ALA A 46 25.91 4.59 -12.59
C ALA A 46 27.41 4.86 -12.82
N GLU A 47 27.95 5.85 -12.13
CA GLU A 47 29.37 6.17 -12.16
C GLU A 47 30.09 5.36 -11.08
N VAL A 48 31.16 4.68 -11.46
CA VAL A 48 32.10 4.09 -10.49
C VAL A 48 32.89 5.22 -9.85
N ARG A 49 32.91 5.28 -8.52
CA ARG A 49 33.67 6.27 -7.75
C ARG A 49 34.43 5.57 -6.63
N ASP A 50 35.76 5.66 -6.67
CA ASP A 50 36.65 4.96 -5.75
C ASP A 50 36.30 3.46 -5.64
N ALA A 51 35.90 2.98 -4.46
CA ALA A 51 35.46 1.60 -4.20
C ALA A 51 33.92 1.42 -4.25
N GLY A 52 33.20 2.41 -4.76
CA GLY A 52 31.73 2.47 -4.73
C GLY A 52 31.12 2.96 -6.04
N PHE A 53 29.87 3.40 -5.97
CA PHE A 53 29.13 3.94 -7.09
C PHE A 53 28.35 5.19 -6.70
N ALA A 54 28.05 6.02 -7.70
CA ALA A 54 27.09 7.11 -7.62
C ALA A 54 26.12 7.02 -8.79
N ALA A 55 24.85 7.26 -8.54
CA ALA A 55 23.82 7.18 -9.56
C ALA A 55 22.70 8.18 -9.31
N SER A 56 21.86 8.37 -10.31
CA SER A 56 20.79 9.37 -10.26
C SER A 56 19.55 8.87 -10.97
N VAL A 57 18.40 9.01 -10.30
CA VAL A 57 17.09 8.64 -10.84
C VAL A 57 16.30 9.92 -11.06
N ALA A 58 16.02 10.26 -12.32
CA ALA A 58 15.09 11.31 -12.66
C ALA A 58 13.66 10.79 -12.46
N ALA A 59 13.11 10.94 -11.25
CA ALA A 59 11.87 10.28 -10.86
C ALA A 59 10.66 10.70 -11.72
N GLY A 60 10.66 11.92 -12.27
CA GLY A 60 9.61 12.37 -13.20
C GLY A 60 9.63 11.72 -14.58
N ALA A 61 10.70 11.00 -14.92
CA ALA A 61 10.75 10.19 -16.14
C ALA A 61 10.18 8.77 -15.93
N LEU A 62 9.96 8.36 -14.68
CA LEU A 62 9.37 7.06 -14.38
C LEU A 62 7.85 7.14 -14.51
N PRO A 63 7.22 6.18 -15.19
CA PRO A 63 5.79 6.00 -15.09
C PRO A 63 5.33 5.81 -13.64
N ARG A 64 4.08 6.17 -13.37
CA ARG A 64 3.42 5.84 -12.10
C ARG A 64 3.44 4.33 -11.88
N GLY A 65 3.71 3.91 -10.65
CA GLY A 65 3.88 2.51 -10.28
C GLY A 65 4.86 2.32 -9.12
N LEU A 66 5.04 1.06 -8.74
CA LEU A 66 6.00 0.64 -7.73
C LEU A 66 7.23 0.03 -8.39
N TRP A 67 8.41 0.54 -8.05
CA TRP A 67 9.68 0.20 -8.69
C TRP A 67 10.69 -0.35 -7.69
N ASP A 68 11.18 -1.55 -7.93
CA ASP A 68 12.31 -2.15 -7.22
C ASP A 68 13.63 -1.68 -7.81
N VAL A 69 14.54 -1.21 -6.95
CA VAL A 69 15.84 -0.66 -7.36
C VAL A 69 16.95 -1.63 -6.99
N SER A 70 17.71 -2.02 -8.00
CA SER A 70 18.86 -2.92 -7.88
C SER A 70 20.08 -2.34 -8.59
N LEU A 71 21.25 -2.85 -8.23
CA LEU A 71 22.52 -2.49 -8.86
C LEU A 71 23.01 -3.65 -9.70
N ARG A 72 23.26 -3.39 -10.98
CA ARG A 72 23.99 -4.29 -11.88
C ARG A 72 25.46 -3.90 -11.88
N ALA A 73 26.35 -4.84 -11.60
CA ALA A 73 27.80 -4.68 -11.66
C ALA A 73 28.40 -5.86 -12.43
N GLY A 74 28.81 -5.61 -13.67
CA GLY A 74 29.13 -6.70 -14.62
C GLY A 74 27.95 -7.66 -14.81
N PRO A 75 28.13 -8.98 -14.62
CA PRO A 75 27.04 -9.96 -14.78
C PRO A 75 26.12 -10.10 -13.56
N ALA A 76 26.48 -9.51 -12.41
CA ALA A 76 25.72 -9.64 -11.18
C ALA A 76 24.69 -8.51 -11.05
N THR A 77 23.48 -8.82 -10.58
CA THR A 77 22.46 -7.84 -10.19
C THR A 77 22.01 -8.15 -8.77
N ALA A 78 22.05 -7.16 -7.88
CA ALA A 78 21.70 -7.32 -6.48
C ALA A 78 20.81 -6.16 -5.99
N PRO A 79 19.85 -6.42 -5.09
CA PRO A 79 19.06 -5.36 -4.47
C PRO A 79 19.95 -4.42 -3.66
N LEU A 80 19.58 -3.15 -3.59
CA LEU A 80 20.31 -2.15 -2.82
C LEU A 80 19.78 -2.05 -1.39
N ALA A 81 20.49 -2.64 -0.43
CA ALA A 81 20.20 -2.45 0.99
C ALA A 81 20.86 -1.17 1.52
N TYR A 82 20.58 -0.79 2.77
CA TYR A 82 21.19 0.38 3.41
C TYR A 82 22.41 -0.01 4.24
N HIS A 83 23.42 0.85 4.27
CA HIS A 83 24.57 0.72 5.16
C HIS A 83 24.16 0.97 6.62
N PRO A 84 24.71 0.25 7.61
CA PRO A 84 24.52 0.57 9.02
C PRO A 84 24.90 2.03 9.30
N GLY A 85 23.93 2.86 9.72
CA GLY A 85 24.11 4.29 9.96
C GLY A 85 23.48 5.21 8.91
N LEU A 86 23.00 4.68 7.78
CA LEU A 86 22.11 5.43 6.89
C LEU A 86 20.70 5.51 7.51
N ASP A 87 20.11 6.70 7.49
CA ASP A 87 18.71 6.89 7.85
C ASP A 87 17.78 6.21 6.82
N SER A 88 17.11 5.15 7.28
CA SER A 88 16.22 4.29 6.50
C SER A 88 14.78 4.80 6.41
N MET A 89 14.47 5.97 6.98
CA MET A 89 13.14 6.56 6.91
C MET A 89 12.71 6.85 5.46
N PRO A 90 11.43 6.66 5.10
CA PRO A 90 10.92 6.98 3.77
C PRO A 90 11.15 8.45 3.39
N ARG A 91 11.71 8.68 2.20
CA ARG A 91 12.06 10.00 1.67
C ARG A 91 11.07 10.40 0.60
N ARG A 92 10.21 11.37 0.93
CA ARG A 92 9.15 11.86 0.03
C ARG A 92 9.58 13.07 -0.78
N ARG A 93 9.04 13.19 -1.98
CA ARG A 93 9.15 14.37 -2.82
C ARG A 93 7.90 14.56 -3.66
N PHE A 94 7.39 15.78 -3.73
CA PHE A 94 6.43 16.17 -4.76
C PHE A 94 7.19 16.68 -5.98
N LEU A 95 6.89 16.12 -7.14
CA LEU A 95 7.40 16.57 -8.43
C LEU A 95 6.64 17.83 -8.90
N PRO A 96 7.15 18.57 -9.91
CA PRO A 96 6.50 19.80 -10.38
C PRO A 96 5.06 19.62 -10.90
N ASP A 97 4.70 18.41 -11.36
CA ASP A 97 3.35 18.03 -11.80
C ASP A 97 2.43 17.58 -10.64
N SER A 98 2.88 17.76 -9.39
CA SER A 98 2.24 17.28 -8.16
C SER A 98 2.23 15.75 -7.97
N THR A 99 2.93 14.99 -8.82
CA THR A 99 3.12 13.55 -8.59
C THR A 99 4.00 13.37 -7.35
N MET A 100 3.50 12.64 -6.35
CA MET A 100 4.28 12.26 -5.18
C MET A 100 5.19 11.07 -5.52
N VAL A 101 6.45 11.13 -5.09
CA VAL A 101 7.40 10.02 -5.16
C VAL A 101 7.96 9.74 -3.77
N ILE A 102 8.03 8.46 -3.41
CA ILE A 102 8.54 8.01 -2.11
C ILE A 102 9.66 7.00 -2.36
N ALA A 103 10.86 7.33 -1.92
CA ALA A 103 11.98 6.38 -1.86
C ALA A 103 12.04 5.76 -0.46
N TYR A 104 12.00 4.44 -0.36
CA TYR A 104 11.98 3.73 0.93
C TYR A 104 12.67 2.38 0.82
N PHE A 105 13.10 1.84 1.95
CA PHE A 105 13.62 0.47 2.01
C PHE A 105 12.48 -0.49 2.32
N ALA A 106 12.35 -1.54 1.52
CA ALA A 106 11.29 -2.51 1.72
C ALA A 106 11.45 -3.23 3.09
N PRO A 107 10.32 -3.59 3.75
CA PRO A 107 10.29 -4.39 4.97
C PRO A 107 11.23 -5.60 4.98
N ARG A 108 11.62 -6.04 6.19
CA ARG A 108 12.40 -7.28 6.44
C ARG A 108 13.76 -7.36 5.73
N GLY A 109 14.47 -6.24 5.64
CA GLY A 109 15.79 -6.19 5.00
C GLY A 109 15.73 -6.19 3.48
N GLY A 110 14.58 -5.82 2.91
CA GLY A 110 14.43 -5.67 1.47
C GLY A 110 15.21 -4.47 0.90
N GLY A 111 15.38 -4.48 -0.42
CA GLY A 111 16.08 -3.41 -1.13
C GLY A 111 15.32 -2.09 -1.20
N LEU A 112 15.99 -1.06 -1.72
CA LEU A 112 15.40 0.22 -2.05
C LEU A 112 14.27 0.05 -3.08
N ALA A 113 13.14 0.72 -2.83
CA ALA A 113 12.01 0.82 -3.74
C ALA A 113 11.54 2.27 -3.90
N LEU A 114 10.92 2.58 -5.04
CA LEU A 114 10.29 3.85 -5.34
C LEU A 114 8.79 3.65 -5.60
N ASP A 115 7.94 4.34 -4.85
CA ASP A 115 6.52 4.47 -5.14
C ASP A 115 6.29 5.80 -5.89
N VAL A 116 5.86 5.73 -7.14
CA VAL A 116 5.63 6.88 -8.03
C VAL A 116 4.12 7.05 -8.23
N GLY A 117 3.57 8.13 -7.70
CA GLY A 117 2.15 8.48 -7.81
C GLY A 117 1.30 8.04 -6.63
N GLY A 118 1.79 7.18 -5.72
CA GLY A 118 1.14 6.86 -4.45
C GLY A 118 -0.20 6.12 -4.58
N ALA A 119 -0.43 5.46 -5.72
CA ALA A 119 -1.61 4.60 -5.90
C ALA A 119 -1.57 3.42 -4.89
N PRO A 120 -2.73 2.92 -4.44
CA PRO A 120 -2.77 1.68 -3.68
C PRO A 120 -2.19 0.52 -4.49
N HIS A 121 -1.30 -0.25 -3.87
CA HIS A 121 -0.67 -1.42 -4.48
C HIS A 121 -1.13 -2.70 -3.77
N PRO A 122 -1.43 -3.79 -4.51
CA PRO A 122 -1.83 -5.06 -3.91
C PRO A 122 -0.81 -5.56 -2.88
N ALA A 123 -1.28 -5.98 -1.71
CA ALA A 123 -0.44 -6.41 -0.59
C ALA A 123 -0.89 -7.75 0.02
N GLY A 124 -1.72 -8.50 -0.71
CA GLY A 124 -2.28 -9.77 -0.28
C GLY A 124 -3.70 -9.61 0.25
N SER A 125 -4.01 -10.33 1.32
CA SER A 125 -5.37 -10.40 1.86
C SER A 125 -5.37 -10.51 3.37
N THR A 126 -6.50 -10.15 3.97
CA THR A 126 -6.82 -10.39 5.37
C THR A 126 -8.22 -10.99 5.50
N THR A 127 -8.57 -11.51 6.66
CA THR A 127 -9.92 -11.96 6.98
C THR A 127 -10.51 -11.02 8.02
N ALA A 128 -11.75 -10.56 7.80
CA ALA A 128 -12.47 -9.86 8.86
C ALA A 128 -12.79 -10.83 9.99
N ASP A 129 -12.62 -10.40 11.23
CA ASP A 129 -12.91 -11.21 12.42
C ASP A 129 -14.42 -11.32 12.64
N ALA A 130 -15.13 -10.22 12.41
CA ALA A 130 -16.56 -10.13 12.69
C ALA A 130 -17.25 -9.06 11.84
N LEU A 131 -18.54 -9.28 11.64
CA LEU A 131 -19.48 -8.33 11.08
C LEU A 131 -20.59 -8.12 12.10
N ALA A 132 -20.96 -6.87 12.35
CA ALA A 132 -22.01 -6.54 13.32
C ALA A 132 -22.89 -5.40 12.81
N TRP A 133 -24.18 -5.46 13.11
CA TRP A 133 -25.08 -4.33 12.91
C TRP A 133 -25.08 -3.45 14.16
N ASN A 134 -24.75 -2.16 13.97
CA ASN A 134 -24.97 -1.15 14.98
C ASN A 134 -26.33 -0.49 14.71
N ALA A 135 -27.32 -0.78 15.57
CA ALA A 135 -28.66 -0.27 15.40
C ALA A 135 -28.81 1.21 15.80
N ASP A 136 -27.92 1.71 16.66
CA ASP A 136 -27.99 3.09 17.16
C ASP A 136 -27.56 4.09 16.08
N ASP A 137 -26.51 3.73 15.32
CA ASP A 137 -25.97 4.54 14.23
C ASP A 137 -26.42 4.07 12.83
N GLU A 138 -27.16 2.96 12.77
CA GLU A 138 -27.62 2.32 11.53
C GLU A 138 -26.47 1.97 10.55
N GLU A 139 -25.39 1.40 11.09
CA GLU A 139 -24.15 1.07 10.40
C GLU A 139 -23.83 -0.43 10.44
N LEU A 140 -23.27 -0.94 9.35
CA LEU A 140 -22.60 -2.25 9.33
C LEU A 140 -21.15 -2.07 9.76
N VAL A 141 -20.80 -2.62 10.90
CA VAL A 141 -19.44 -2.57 11.44
C VAL A 141 -18.65 -3.79 10.96
N VAL A 142 -17.54 -3.54 10.28
CA VAL A 142 -16.55 -4.52 9.85
C VAL A 142 -15.34 -4.43 10.76
N ARG A 143 -14.98 -5.53 11.42
CA ARG A 143 -13.82 -5.59 12.32
C ARG A 143 -12.86 -6.66 11.88
N GLY A 144 -11.57 -6.43 12.08
CA GLY A 144 -10.56 -7.44 11.90
C GLY A 144 -9.24 -7.05 12.53
N HIS A 145 -8.22 -7.86 12.29
CA HIS A 145 -6.86 -7.55 12.70
C HIS A 145 -5.85 -7.87 11.61
N LEU A 146 -4.67 -7.31 11.77
CA LEU A 146 -3.51 -7.52 10.91
C LEU A 146 -2.32 -7.91 11.78
N ALA A 147 -1.59 -8.92 11.34
CA ALA A 147 -0.28 -9.26 11.91
C ALA A 147 0.77 -8.30 11.35
N VAL A 148 0.86 -7.09 11.92
CA VAL A 148 1.82 -6.06 11.51
C VAL A 148 2.91 -5.93 12.59
N PRO A 149 4.20 -6.11 12.26
CA PRO A 149 5.28 -5.79 13.19
C PRO A 149 5.21 -4.33 13.64
N ALA A 150 5.49 -4.03 14.92
CA ALA A 150 5.38 -2.67 15.48
C ALA A 150 6.17 -1.59 14.70
N ALA A 151 7.31 -1.98 14.09
CA ALA A 151 8.14 -1.10 13.26
C ALA A 151 7.52 -0.71 11.90
N GLU A 152 6.40 -1.34 11.55
CA GLU A 152 5.70 -1.18 10.27
C GLU A 152 4.26 -0.73 10.50
N THR A 153 3.96 -0.01 11.59
CA THR A 153 2.55 0.35 11.89
C THR A 153 2.02 1.37 10.87
N PRO A 154 0.92 1.09 10.13
CA PRO A 154 0.28 2.07 9.25
C PRO A 154 -0.25 3.25 10.06
N VAL A 155 -0.25 4.43 9.43
CA VAL A 155 -0.73 5.67 10.03
C VAL A 155 -2.22 5.92 9.78
N SER A 156 -2.82 5.16 8.86
CA SER A 156 -4.23 5.28 8.48
C SER A 156 -4.72 3.98 7.83
N ALA A 157 -6.02 3.74 7.90
CA ALA A 157 -6.67 2.67 7.17
C ALA A 157 -8.02 3.15 6.62
N THR A 158 -8.36 2.70 5.42
CA THR A 158 -9.63 3.00 4.76
C THR A 158 -10.22 1.69 4.24
N LEU A 159 -11.47 1.40 4.59
CA LEU A 159 -12.23 0.34 3.94
C LEU A 159 -12.77 0.91 2.62
N VAL A 160 -12.26 0.40 1.51
CA VAL A 160 -12.69 0.74 0.16
C VAL A 160 -13.62 -0.35 -0.35
N LEU A 161 -14.80 0.06 -0.79
CA LEU A 161 -15.84 -0.78 -1.33
C LEU A 161 -15.93 -0.54 -2.84
N HIS A 162 -15.65 -1.57 -3.62
CA HIS A 162 -15.68 -1.52 -5.08
C HIS A 162 -16.97 -2.15 -5.63
N GLU A 163 -17.75 -1.39 -6.38
CA GLU A 163 -18.88 -1.93 -7.13
C GLU A 163 -18.40 -2.55 -8.45
N ARG A 164 -19.07 -3.60 -8.93
CA ARG A 164 -18.87 -4.15 -10.29
C ARG A 164 -19.00 -3.11 -11.41
N GLY A 165 -19.77 -2.04 -11.19
CA GLY A 165 -19.95 -0.94 -12.14
C GLY A 165 -18.80 0.07 -12.20
N GLY A 166 -17.76 -0.10 -11.37
CA GLY A 166 -16.59 0.78 -11.31
C GLY A 166 -16.71 1.92 -10.29
N ALA A 167 -17.84 2.03 -9.58
CA ALA A 167 -17.97 2.98 -8.47
C ALA A 167 -17.17 2.53 -7.24
N THR A 168 -16.67 3.49 -6.49
CA THR A 168 -15.98 3.27 -5.21
C THR A 168 -16.72 3.98 -4.08
N TYR A 169 -16.67 3.40 -2.89
CA TYR A 169 -17.19 3.98 -1.67
C TYR A 169 -16.19 3.76 -0.55
N GLU A 170 -15.85 4.81 0.20
CA GLU A 170 -14.72 4.80 1.13
C GLU A 170 -15.19 5.14 2.54
N VAL A 171 -14.70 4.37 3.51
CA VAL A 171 -14.96 4.60 4.93
C VAL A 171 -13.63 4.57 5.66
N ILE A 172 -13.36 5.60 6.46
CA ILE A 172 -12.17 5.61 7.32
C ILE A 172 -12.30 4.50 8.37
N ALA A 173 -11.29 3.64 8.46
CA ALA A 173 -11.21 2.62 9.49
C ALA A 173 -10.42 3.15 10.69
N MET A 174 -11.00 3.02 11.88
CA MET A 174 -10.29 3.25 13.12
C MET A 174 -9.23 2.15 13.31
N LEU A 175 -8.02 2.55 13.70
CA LEU A 175 -6.90 1.65 13.98
C LEU A 175 -6.63 1.59 15.48
N GLU A 176 -6.48 0.37 16.01
CA GLU A 176 -6.18 0.12 17.41
C GLU A 176 -4.91 -0.75 17.53
N ALA A 177 -3.80 -0.13 17.94
CA ALA A 177 -2.55 -0.84 18.12
C ALA A 177 -2.58 -1.73 19.37
N GLY A 178 -2.35 -3.03 19.19
CA GLY A 178 -2.08 -3.99 20.27
C GLY A 178 -0.63 -4.47 20.25
N PRO A 179 -0.22 -5.29 21.23
CA PRO A 179 1.18 -5.74 21.37
C PRO A 179 1.71 -6.51 20.14
N ASP A 180 0.88 -7.36 19.55
CA ASP A 180 1.27 -8.27 18.46
C ASP A 180 0.38 -8.13 17.20
N ARG A 181 -0.58 -7.21 17.23
CA ARG A 181 -1.58 -7.05 16.16
C ARG A 181 -2.08 -5.62 16.08
N LEU A 182 -2.52 -5.25 14.89
CA LEU A 182 -3.25 -4.01 14.65
C LEU A 182 -4.71 -4.34 14.38
N GLY A 183 -5.60 -3.93 15.28
CA GLY A 183 -7.04 -4.00 15.05
C GLY A 183 -7.49 -2.91 14.09
N TYR A 184 -8.49 -3.20 13.27
CA TYR A 184 -9.20 -2.21 12.48
C TYR A 184 -10.72 -2.34 12.68
N THR A 185 -11.41 -1.21 12.68
CA THR A 185 -12.88 -1.13 12.70
C THR A 185 -13.35 -0.11 11.67
N ALA A 186 -14.17 -0.53 10.71
CA ALA A 186 -14.80 0.35 9.73
C ALA A 186 -16.33 0.27 9.89
N ALA A 187 -17.00 1.41 9.88
CA ALA A 187 -18.45 1.48 10.05
C ALA A 187 -19.10 1.98 8.76
N VAL A 188 -19.78 1.09 8.05
CA VAL A 188 -20.37 1.36 6.74
C VAL A 188 -21.82 1.82 6.92
N PRO A 189 -22.17 3.07 6.61
CA PRO A 189 -23.53 3.56 6.79
C PRO A 189 -24.45 2.90 5.77
N LEU A 190 -25.51 2.24 6.27
CA LEU A 190 -26.50 1.56 5.44
C LEU A 190 -27.80 2.35 5.32
N THR A 191 -27.96 3.43 6.05
CA THR A 191 -29.10 4.34 5.95
C THR A 191 -28.59 5.79 5.93
N ARG A 192 -29.46 6.75 6.20
CA ARG A 192 -29.10 8.16 6.12
C ARG A 192 -28.13 8.48 7.26
N ALA A 193 -26.83 8.60 6.97
CA ALA A 193 -25.90 9.11 7.95
C ALA A 193 -26.02 10.64 8.05
N PHE A 194 -25.65 11.17 9.21
CA PHE A 194 -25.61 12.61 9.47
C PHE A 194 -24.41 13.30 8.79
N VAL A 195 -23.37 12.53 8.45
CA VAL A 195 -22.08 13.01 7.95
C VAL A 195 -21.78 12.43 6.55
N ASP A 196 -21.93 11.12 6.37
CA ASP A 196 -21.64 10.42 5.11
C ASP A 196 -22.90 9.95 4.38
N ASP A 197 -22.84 9.85 3.05
CA ASP A 197 -23.92 9.27 2.26
C ASP A 197 -24.00 7.75 2.50
N PRO A 198 -25.20 7.13 2.59
CA PRO A 198 -25.32 5.67 2.68
C PRO A 198 -24.63 4.95 1.52
N LEU A 199 -24.04 3.79 1.80
CA LEU A 199 -23.55 2.86 0.77
C LEU A 199 -24.63 2.66 -0.31
N PRO A 200 -24.41 2.98 -1.59
CA PRO A 200 -25.47 2.87 -2.59
C PRO A 200 -25.93 1.42 -2.82
N ARG A 201 -27.08 1.26 -3.46
CA ARG A 201 -27.58 -0.08 -3.83
C ARG A 201 -26.61 -0.73 -4.80
N GLY A 202 -26.36 -2.03 -4.65
CA GLY A 202 -25.37 -2.75 -5.44
C GLY A 202 -24.70 -3.87 -4.66
N THR A 203 -23.71 -4.50 -5.28
CA THR A 203 -22.83 -5.48 -4.64
C THR A 203 -21.42 -4.93 -4.64
N TRP A 204 -20.87 -4.81 -3.44
CA TRP A 204 -19.63 -4.09 -3.17
C TRP A 204 -18.59 -5.05 -2.60
N ALA A 205 -17.43 -5.17 -3.25
CA ALA A 205 -16.30 -5.96 -2.78
C ALA A 205 -15.42 -5.12 -1.85
N ALA A 206 -15.03 -5.69 -0.70
CA ALA A 206 -14.31 -4.97 0.33
C ALA A 206 -12.79 -5.15 0.24
N HIS A 207 -12.10 -4.02 0.28
CA HIS A 207 -10.65 -3.89 0.30
C HIS A 207 -10.25 -3.00 1.47
N LEU A 208 -9.15 -3.34 2.16
CA LEU A 208 -8.59 -2.54 3.23
C LEU A 208 -7.32 -1.86 2.72
N VAL A 209 -7.39 -0.55 2.52
CA VAL A 209 -6.25 0.26 2.09
C VAL A 209 -5.54 0.83 3.31
N LEU A 210 -4.32 0.38 3.53
CA LEU A 210 -3.44 0.82 4.62
C LEU A 210 -2.47 1.89 4.11
N GLY A 211 -2.42 3.02 4.80
CA GLY A 211 -1.47 4.10 4.54
C GLY A 211 -0.25 4.00 5.44
N PHE A 212 0.95 3.91 4.86
CA PHE A 212 2.23 3.92 5.55
C PHE A 212 3.04 5.08 5.02
N ALA A 213 3.15 6.16 5.78
CA ALA A 213 4.07 7.21 5.41
C ALA A 213 3.92 7.68 3.94
N GLY A 214 2.67 7.80 3.43
CA GLY A 214 2.33 8.15 2.05
C GLY A 214 2.27 7.00 1.04
N MET A 215 2.71 5.80 1.40
CA MET A 215 2.56 4.58 0.61
C MET A 215 1.21 3.93 0.93
N HIS A 216 0.54 3.37 -0.07
CA HIS A 216 -0.74 2.69 0.14
C HIS A 216 -0.63 1.21 -0.21
N ARG A 217 -1.21 0.37 0.64
CA ARG A 217 -1.27 -1.10 0.47
C ARG A 217 -2.71 -1.55 0.49
N ASP A 218 -3.11 -2.20 -0.59
CA ASP A 218 -4.45 -2.71 -0.79
C ASP A 218 -4.51 -4.20 -0.42
N LEU A 219 -5.33 -4.51 0.58
CA LEU A 219 -5.59 -5.88 1.03
C LEU A 219 -7.01 -6.30 0.67
N LEU A 220 -7.15 -7.40 -0.05
CA LEU A 220 -8.46 -8.03 -0.22
C LEU A 220 -8.97 -8.53 1.14
N VAL A 221 -10.21 -8.19 1.50
CA VAL A 221 -10.83 -8.64 2.76
C VAL A 221 -11.68 -9.86 2.50
N PHE A 222 -11.46 -10.94 3.24
CA PHE A 222 -12.31 -12.15 3.24
C PHE A 222 -13.38 -12.07 4.33
N ALA A 223 -14.54 -12.66 4.05
CA ALA A 223 -15.66 -12.69 4.99
C ALA A 223 -15.39 -13.61 6.19
N PRO A 224 -15.94 -13.30 7.38
CA PRO A 224 -15.95 -14.23 8.51
C PRO A 224 -16.96 -15.36 8.30
N ALA A 225 -16.98 -16.32 9.23
CA ALA A 225 -17.91 -17.45 9.21
C ALA A 225 -19.39 -17.02 9.37
N ASP A 226 -19.63 -15.96 10.13
CA ASP A 226 -20.97 -15.45 10.42
C ASP A 226 -21.30 -14.23 9.55
N PRO A 227 -22.11 -14.40 8.49
CA PRO A 227 -22.56 -13.28 7.67
C PRO A 227 -23.66 -12.49 8.38
N VAL A 228 -23.86 -11.25 7.94
CA VAL A 228 -25.01 -10.43 8.31
C VAL A 228 -26.09 -10.55 7.24
N GLU A 229 -27.32 -10.76 7.68
CA GLU A 229 -28.52 -10.62 6.86
C GLU A 229 -29.56 -9.81 7.65
N LEU A 230 -29.96 -8.65 7.11
CA LEU A 230 -30.91 -7.76 7.77
C LEU A 230 -31.72 -6.94 6.77
N HIS A 231 -32.75 -6.26 7.27
CA HIS A 231 -33.53 -5.29 6.52
C HIS A 231 -33.37 -3.90 7.14
N VAL A 232 -32.81 -2.96 6.39
CA VAL A 232 -32.77 -1.54 6.77
C VAL A 232 -33.92 -0.78 6.13
N ARG A 233 -34.30 0.36 6.69
CA ARG A 233 -35.29 1.26 6.06
C ARG A 233 -34.59 2.41 5.37
N ARG A 234 -34.66 2.48 4.04
CA ARG A 234 -34.18 3.62 3.25
C ARG A 234 -35.35 4.40 2.68
N ARG A 235 -35.52 5.66 3.11
CA ARG A 235 -36.67 6.49 2.70
C ARG A 235 -38.01 5.75 2.86
N LEU A 236 -38.20 5.09 4.01
CA LEU A 236 -39.36 4.26 4.36
C LEU A 236 -39.53 2.96 3.55
N VAL A 237 -38.63 2.66 2.62
CA VAL A 237 -38.63 1.41 1.85
C VAL A 237 -37.71 0.39 2.55
N PRO A 238 -38.20 -0.80 2.93
CA PRO A 238 -37.34 -1.88 3.40
C PRO A 238 -36.36 -2.30 2.29
N VAL A 239 -35.07 -2.33 2.62
CA VAL A 239 -34.00 -2.77 1.73
C VAL A 239 -33.23 -3.88 2.44
N ARG A 240 -33.16 -5.05 1.81
CA ARG A 240 -32.38 -6.18 2.31
C ARG A 240 -30.89 -5.88 2.15
N VAL A 241 -30.11 -6.16 3.19
CA VAL A 241 -28.66 -6.12 3.17
C VAL A 241 -28.12 -7.48 3.57
N THR A 242 -27.20 -8.02 2.78
CA THR A 242 -26.53 -9.29 3.06
C THR A 242 -25.03 -9.16 2.87
N THR A 243 -24.25 -9.93 3.63
CA THR A 243 -22.81 -10.06 3.41
C THR A 243 -22.43 -11.45 2.93
N ALA A 244 -21.27 -11.57 2.27
CA ALA A 244 -20.68 -12.87 1.98
C ALA A 244 -20.33 -13.63 3.27
N ARG A 245 -20.08 -14.94 3.12
CA ARG A 245 -19.64 -15.86 4.16
C ARG A 245 -18.29 -16.46 3.76
N ALA A 246 -17.43 -16.74 4.75
CA ALA A 246 -16.20 -17.51 4.53
C ALA A 246 -16.44 -18.78 3.68
N PRO A 247 -15.51 -19.15 2.79
CA PRO A 247 -14.20 -18.54 2.54
C PRO A 247 -14.21 -17.47 1.44
N GLU A 248 -15.38 -16.92 1.08
CA GLU A 248 -15.48 -15.96 -0.02
C GLU A 248 -14.91 -14.58 0.35
N PRO A 249 -14.43 -13.80 -0.63
CA PRO A 249 -14.16 -12.38 -0.43
C PRO A 249 -15.37 -11.66 0.17
N LEU A 250 -15.12 -10.74 1.09
CA LEU A 250 -16.17 -9.97 1.75
C LEU A 250 -16.87 -9.09 0.71
N THR A 251 -18.12 -9.41 0.44
CA THR A 251 -19.01 -8.54 -0.33
C THR A 251 -20.18 -8.07 0.53
N ILE A 252 -20.57 -6.80 0.39
CA ILE A 252 -21.79 -6.24 0.96
C ILE A 252 -22.79 -6.04 -0.18
N SER A 253 -23.93 -6.71 -0.11
CA SER A 253 -25.01 -6.58 -1.09
C SER A 253 -26.16 -5.78 -0.48
N VAL A 254 -26.44 -4.63 -1.07
CA VAL A 254 -27.56 -3.75 -0.71
C VAL A 254 -28.61 -3.87 -1.80
N GLY A 255 -29.79 -4.39 -1.46
CA GLY A 255 -30.85 -4.74 -2.40
C GLY A 255 -31.26 -3.59 -3.33
N ARG A 256 -31.75 -3.95 -4.52
CA ARG A 256 -32.51 -3.05 -5.37
C ARG A 256 -33.87 -2.73 -4.76
#